data_AF-A0A0S6VPZ4-F1
#
_entry.id   AF-A0A0S6VPZ4-F1
#
_cell.length_a   1.000
_cell.length_b   1.000
_cell.length_c   1.000
_cell.angle_alpha   90.00
_cell.angle_beta   90.00
_cell.angle_gamma   90.00
#
_symmetry.space_group_name_H-M   'P 1'
#
loop_
_entity.id
_entity.type
_entity.pdbx_description
1 polymer ?
#
loop_
_entity_poly.entity_id
_entity_poly.type
_entity_poly.pdbx_seq_one_letter_code
_entity_poly.pdbx_strand_id
1 'polypeptide(L)'
;MHISDEIVFVPPRPPCSWGACKEQPQEDLDRWMYLFTQGENVDIASPPAMLESDEMKEAMSVLQHFSENERQYFLYQQRLEAEYLRLTWENAVARAQEEAEQAKEMAKKAIEEAKRQKEETKRQKEEFTREREKAKQAQEEVRRQAEQEQERLLALLRQAGIDPNQQ
;
A
#
# COMPACT_ATOMS: atom_id res chain seq x y z
N MET A 1 -62.46 39.63 13.33
CA MET A 1 -62.14 39.62 11.89
C MET A 1 -62.63 38.31 11.33
N HIS A 2 -63.75 38.34 10.61
CA HIS A 2 -64.33 37.16 9.95
C HIS A 2 -63.62 36.99 8.62
N ILE A 3 -62.99 35.83 8.42
CA ILE A 3 -62.53 35.39 7.11
C ILE A 3 -63.67 34.54 6.57
N SER A 4 -64.40 35.08 5.60
CA SER A 4 -65.46 34.36 4.90
C SER A 4 -64.83 33.25 4.07
N ASP A 5 -65.20 32.01 4.33
CA ASP A 5 -64.95 30.88 3.43
C ASP A 5 -65.77 31.08 2.15
N GLU A 6 -65.12 31.55 1.08
CA GLU A 6 -65.66 31.48 -0.28
C GLU A 6 -65.58 30.01 -0.74
N ILE A 7 -66.68 29.29 -0.57
CA ILE A 7 -66.89 28.00 -1.23
C ILE A 7 -66.99 28.28 -2.73
N VAL A 8 -65.90 28.07 -3.45
CA VAL A 8 -65.89 28.09 -4.92
C VAL A 8 -66.71 26.88 -5.40
N PHE A 9 -67.95 27.14 -5.77
CA PHE A 9 -68.81 26.17 -6.44
C PHE A 9 -68.23 25.85 -7.82
N VAL A 10 -67.56 24.71 -7.95
CA VAL A 10 -67.14 24.16 -9.25
C VAL A 10 -68.37 23.48 -9.87
N PRO A 11 -68.95 24.00 -10.97
CA PRO A 11 -70.11 23.37 -11.58
C PRO A 11 -69.76 21.98 -12.12
N PRO A 12 -70.70 21.01 -12.12
CA PRO A 12 -70.46 19.72 -12.75
C PRO A 12 -70.22 19.91 -14.25
N ARG A 13 -69.21 19.22 -14.79
CA ARG A 13 -68.89 19.27 -16.22
C ARG A 13 -70.11 18.86 -17.05
N PRO A 14 -70.47 19.61 -18.12
CA PRO A 14 -71.59 19.25 -18.97
C PRO A 14 -71.32 17.92 -19.70
N PRO A 15 -72.35 17.08 -19.93
CA PRO A 15 -72.20 15.90 -20.76
C PRO A 15 -71.92 16.32 -22.21
N CYS A 16 -70.86 15.74 -22.76
CA CYS A 16 -70.31 16.05 -24.08
C CYS A 16 -71.39 16.02 -25.18
N SER A 17 -71.52 17.12 -25.91
CA SER A 17 -72.43 17.24 -27.04
C SER A 17 -71.63 17.40 -28.33
N TRP A 18 -71.79 16.44 -29.25
CA TRP A 18 -71.42 16.47 -30.67
C TRP A 18 -69.93 16.39 -31.02
N GLY A 19 -69.50 15.20 -31.45
CA GLY A 19 -68.41 15.00 -32.43
C GLY A 19 -66.99 15.08 -31.88
N ALA A 20 -66.41 13.89 -31.62
CA ALA A 20 -64.99 13.65 -31.36
C ALA A 20 -64.44 14.14 -30.00
N CYS A 21 -64.97 13.62 -28.89
CA CYS A 21 -64.07 13.26 -27.80
C CYS A 21 -63.27 12.04 -28.29
N LYS A 22 -62.01 12.23 -28.67
CA LYS A 22 -61.07 11.10 -28.72
C LYS A 22 -61.06 10.46 -27.33
N GLU A 23 -61.54 9.23 -27.23
CA GLU A 23 -61.29 8.32 -26.10
C GLU A 23 -59.77 8.27 -25.80
N GLN A 24 -59.23 8.23 -24.58
CA GLN A 24 -59.66 8.62 -23.23
C GLN A 24 -58.39 9.01 -22.44
N PRO A 25 -58.38 10.06 -21.60
CA PRO A 25 -57.22 10.41 -20.76
C PRO A 25 -56.80 9.31 -19.76
N GLN A 26 -57.63 8.30 -19.51
CA GLN A 26 -57.24 7.12 -18.72
C GLN A 26 -56.30 6.18 -19.50
N GLU A 27 -56.50 6.00 -20.80
CA GLU A 27 -55.63 5.14 -21.60
C GLU A 27 -54.23 5.72 -21.75
N ASP A 28 -54.11 7.04 -21.90
CA ASP A 28 -52.80 7.70 -21.96
C ASP A 28 -52.06 7.58 -20.62
N LEU A 29 -52.77 7.76 -19.49
CA LEU A 29 -52.21 7.54 -18.17
C LEU A 29 -51.73 6.11 -17.99
N ASP A 30 -52.51 5.13 -18.43
CA ASP A 30 -52.16 3.70 -18.35
C ASP A 30 -50.93 3.38 -19.21
N ARG A 31 -50.77 4.00 -20.38
CA ARG A 31 -49.57 3.88 -21.23
C ARG A 31 -48.32 4.42 -20.56
N TRP A 32 -48.40 5.61 -19.97
CA TRP A 32 -47.28 6.18 -19.21
C TRP A 32 -46.95 5.34 -17.97
N MET A 33 -47.97 4.88 -17.25
CA MET A 33 -47.79 3.99 -16.10
C MET A 33 -47.12 2.67 -16.50
N TYR A 34 -47.51 2.09 -17.63
CA TYR A 34 -46.86 0.91 -18.18
C TYR A 34 -45.39 1.19 -18.53
N LEU A 35 -45.10 2.30 -19.22
CA LEU A 35 -43.73 2.68 -19.55
C LEU A 35 -42.86 2.89 -18.29
N PHE A 36 -43.37 3.56 -17.24
CA PHE A 36 -42.58 3.80 -16.03
C PHE A 36 -42.42 2.55 -15.14
N THR A 37 -43.37 1.62 -15.18
CA THR A 37 -43.30 0.41 -14.34
C THR A 37 -42.63 -0.78 -15.02
N GLN A 38 -42.78 -0.91 -16.34
CA GLN A 38 -42.29 -2.05 -17.13
C GLN A 38 -41.25 -1.67 -18.18
N GLY A 39 -40.95 -0.37 -18.36
CA GLY A 39 -40.12 0.15 -19.45
C GLY A 39 -38.67 -0.33 -19.46
N GLU A 40 -38.13 -0.80 -18.33
CA GLU A 40 -36.77 -1.38 -18.28
C GLU A 40 -36.61 -2.58 -19.23
N ASN A 41 -37.68 -3.35 -19.44
CA ASN A 41 -37.68 -4.55 -20.28
C ASN A 41 -38.33 -4.34 -21.65
N VAL A 42 -38.75 -3.12 -21.98
CA VAL A 42 -39.42 -2.82 -23.25
C VAL A 42 -38.37 -2.65 -24.34
N ASP A 43 -38.48 -3.45 -25.40
CA ASP A 43 -37.67 -3.27 -26.60
C ASP A 43 -38.15 -2.05 -27.39
N ILE A 44 -37.26 -1.07 -27.56
CA ILE A 44 -37.53 0.19 -28.25
C ILE A 44 -37.73 -0.05 -29.77
N ALA A 45 -37.12 -1.10 -30.34
CA ALA A 45 -37.25 -1.43 -31.76
C ALA A 45 -38.59 -2.08 -32.11
N SER A 46 -39.28 -2.66 -31.13
CA SER A 46 -40.55 -3.35 -31.29
C SER A 46 -41.42 -3.15 -30.05
N PRO A 47 -41.91 -1.91 -29.80
CA PRO A 47 -42.71 -1.63 -28.63
C PRO A 47 -44.04 -2.41 -28.68
N PRO A 48 -44.58 -2.82 -27.52
CA PRO A 48 -45.91 -3.41 -27.46
C PRO A 48 -46.97 -2.47 -28.06
N ALA A 49 -48.04 -3.03 -28.64
CA ALA A 49 -49.12 -2.27 -29.30
C ALA A 49 -49.70 -1.11 -28.46
N MET A 50 -49.67 -1.24 -27.12
CA MET A 50 -50.10 -0.20 -26.19
C MET A 50 -49.20 1.06 -26.21
N LEU A 51 -47.92 0.92 -26.56
CA LEU A 51 -46.91 1.99 -26.63
C LEU A 51 -46.58 2.43 -28.08
N GLU A 52 -47.34 1.98 -29.08
CA GLU A 52 -47.07 2.31 -30.50
C GLU A 52 -47.49 3.74 -30.90
N SER A 53 -47.94 4.58 -29.96
CA SER A 53 -48.28 5.98 -30.25
C SER A 53 -47.04 6.83 -30.55
N ASP A 54 -47.24 7.93 -31.28
CA ASP A 54 -46.15 8.80 -31.72
C ASP A 54 -45.45 9.48 -30.53
N GLU A 55 -46.22 9.87 -29.51
CA GLU A 55 -45.69 10.48 -28.28
C GLU A 55 -44.84 9.49 -27.46
N MET A 56 -45.26 8.23 -27.39
CA MET A 56 -44.51 7.18 -26.68
C MET A 56 -43.19 6.88 -27.40
N LYS A 57 -43.19 6.85 -28.74
CA LYS A 57 -41.97 6.66 -29.54
C LYS A 57 -40.98 7.79 -29.34
N GLU A 58 -41.45 9.05 -29.30
CA GLU A 58 -40.60 10.20 -29.00
C GLU A 58 -40.00 10.10 -27.58
N ALA A 59 -40.82 9.77 -26.58
CA ALA A 59 -40.37 9.58 -25.21
C ALA A 59 -39.30 8.47 -25.09
N MET A 60 -39.53 7.32 -25.71
CA MET A 60 -38.57 6.21 -25.73
C MET A 60 -37.27 6.60 -26.46
N SER A 61 -37.34 7.34 -27.57
CA SER A 61 -36.15 7.82 -28.28
C SER A 61 -35.30 8.77 -27.42
N VAL A 62 -35.93 9.64 -26.64
CA VAL A 62 -35.22 10.55 -25.72
C VAL A 62 -34.55 9.75 -24.60
N LEU A 63 -35.27 8.83 -23.97
CA LEU A 63 -34.73 7.94 -22.94
C LEU A 63 -33.57 7.09 -23.48
N GLN A 64 -33.67 6.58 -24.71
CA GLN A 64 -32.60 5.86 -25.38
C GLN A 64 -31.35 6.71 -25.48
N HIS A 65 -31.47 7.95 -25.98
CA HIS A 65 -30.35 8.86 -26.14
C HIS A 65 -29.64 9.14 -24.80
N PHE A 66 -30.40 9.36 -23.72
CA PHE A 66 -29.83 9.53 -22.38
C PHE A 66 -29.12 8.25 -21.91
N SER A 67 -29.74 7.08 -22.08
CA SER A 67 -29.15 5.80 -21.64
C SER A 67 -27.85 5.46 -22.38
N GLU A 68 -27.80 5.75 -23.69
CA GLU A 68 -26.61 5.55 -24.51
C GLU A 68 -25.50 6.51 -24.10
N ASN A 69 -25.82 7.79 -23.87
CA ASN A 69 -24.85 8.78 -23.41
C ASN A 69 -24.28 8.42 -22.02
N GLU A 70 -25.14 8.00 -21.08
CA GLU A 70 -24.70 7.54 -19.76
C GLU A 70 -23.80 6.31 -19.88
N ARG A 71 -24.18 5.31 -20.68
CA ARG A 71 -23.36 4.12 -20.90
C ARG A 71 -21.99 4.48 -21.49
N GLN A 72 -21.94 5.37 -22.48
CA GLN A 72 -20.66 5.82 -23.05
C GLN A 72 -19.81 6.56 -22.01
N TYR A 73 -20.44 7.39 -21.17
CA TYR A 73 -19.77 8.06 -20.07
C TYR A 73 -19.18 7.07 -19.06
N PHE A 74 -19.95 6.07 -18.63
CA PHE A 74 -19.46 5.01 -17.74
C PHE A 74 -18.31 4.22 -18.36
N LEU A 75 -18.40 3.85 -19.63
CA LEU A 75 -17.30 3.16 -20.33
C LEU A 75 -16.03 4.01 -20.38
N TYR A 76 -16.17 5.32 -20.61
CA TYR A 76 -15.04 6.24 -20.56
C TYR A 76 -14.44 6.30 -19.15
N GLN A 77 -15.27 6.43 -18.11
CA GLN A 77 -14.80 6.42 -16.72
C GLN A 77 -14.07 5.13 -16.37
N GLN A 78 -14.63 3.96 -16.74
CA GLN A 78 -13.99 2.67 -16.49
C GLN A 78 -12.62 2.56 -17.16
N ARG A 79 -12.46 3.07 -18.38
CA ARG A 79 -11.15 3.10 -19.06
C ARG A 79 -10.16 3.96 -18.29
N LEU A 80 -10.59 5.14 -17.86
CA LEU A 80 -9.76 6.06 -17.12
C LEU A 80 -9.33 5.47 -15.76
N GLU A 81 -10.27 4.86 -15.03
CA GLU A 81 -10.00 4.17 -13.76
C GLU A 81 -9.03 3.00 -13.95
N ALA A 82 -9.20 2.20 -15.00
CA ALA A 82 -8.29 1.11 -15.32
C ALA A 82 -6.87 1.62 -15.61
N GLU A 83 -6.74 2.74 -16.31
CA GLU A 83 -5.44 3.36 -16.58
C GLU A 83 -4.78 3.87 -15.28
N TYR A 84 -5.52 4.57 -14.43
CA TYR A 84 -5.02 5.01 -13.13
C TYR A 84 -4.59 3.85 -12.24
N LEU A 85 -5.39 2.79 -12.19
CA LEU A 85 -5.07 1.60 -11.41
C LEU A 85 -3.78 0.95 -11.92
N ARG A 86 -3.64 0.80 -13.25
CA ARG A 86 -2.42 0.28 -13.87
C ARG A 86 -1.19 1.11 -13.50
N LEU A 87 -1.25 2.43 -13.68
CA LEU A 87 -0.13 3.33 -13.37
C LEU A 87 0.23 3.28 -11.88
N THR A 88 -0.77 3.19 -11.00
CA THR A 88 -0.56 3.09 -9.55
C THR A 88 0.18 1.81 -9.20
N TRP A 89 -0.20 0.68 -9.80
CA TRP A 89 0.47 -0.60 -9.62
C TRP A 89 1.89 -0.59 -10.17
N GLU A 90 2.10 -0.10 -11.40
CA GLU A 90 3.43 0.02 -12.00
C GLU A 90 4.38 0.83 -11.11
N ASN A 91 3.91 1.98 -10.61
CA ASN A 91 4.69 2.83 -9.70
C ASN A 91 4.93 2.20 -8.32
N ALA A 92 3.98 1.41 -7.80
CA ALA A 92 4.17 0.70 -6.54
C ALA A 92 5.22 -0.41 -6.69
N VAL A 93 5.17 -1.17 -7.79
CA VAL A 93 6.15 -2.22 -8.09
C VAL A 93 7.54 -1.62 -8.30
N ALA A 94 7.65 -0.54 -9.07
CA ALA A 94 8.93 0.13 -9.31
C ALA A 94 9.59 0.60 -7.99
N ARG A 95 8.80 1.25 -7.11
CA ARG A 95 9.29 1.67 -5.79
C ARG A 95 9.74 0.50 -4.91
N ALA A 96 8.94 -0.57 -4.86
CA ALA A 96 9.28 -1.75 -4.08
C ALA A 96 10.58 -2.42 -4.59
N GLN A 97 10.81 -2.41 -5.91
CA GLN A 97 12.05 -2.90 -6.51
C GLN A 97 13.25 -2.02 -6.14
N GLU A 98 13.09 -0.70 -6.22
CA GLU A 98 14.15 0.24 -5.85
C GLU A 98 14.53 0.11 -4.37
N GLU A 99 13.55 0.06 -3.47
CA GLU A 99 13.76 -0.14 -2.04
C GLU A 99 14.46 -1.48 -1.76
N ALA A 100 14.06 -2.55 -2.46
CA ALA A 100 14.70 -3.86 -2.33
C ALA A 100 16.17 -3.84 -2.78
N GLU A 101 16.50 -3.16 -3.88
CA GLU A 101 17.88 -3.03 -4.34
C GLU A 101 18.71 -2.17 -3.37
N GLN A 102 18.17 -1.04 -2.89
CA GLN A 102 18.84 -0.22 -1.89
C GLN A 102 19.10 -1.01 -0.59
N ALA A 103 18.12 -1.79 -0.13
CA ALA A 103 18.28 -2.65 1.04
C ALA A 103 19.37 -3.72 0.84
N LYS A 104 19.44 -4.34 -0.35
CA LYS A 104 20.51 -5.29 -0.70
C LYS A 104 21.88 -4.62 -0.71
N GLU A 105 22.00 -3.42 -1.26
CA GLU A 105 23.26 -2.68 -1.26
C GLU A 105 23.72 -2.32 0.16
N MET A 106 22.82 -1.82 0.99
CA MET A 106 23.11 -1.52 2.39
C MET A 106 23.52 -2.78 3.15
N ALA A 107 22.83 -3.91 2.94
CA ALA A 107 23.18 -5.18 3.54
C ALA A 107 24.57 -5.66 3.09
N LYS A 108 24.92 -5.53 1.80
CA LYS A 108 26.26 -5.86 1.29
C LYS A 108 27.34 -5.01 1.97
N LYS A 109 27.13 -3.70 2.05
CA LYS A 109 28.07 -2.77 2.73
C LYS A 109 28.24 -3.12 4.21
N ALA A 110 27.13 -3.38 4.92
CA ALA A 110 27.17 -3.77 6.32
C ALA A 110 27.90 -5.11 6.55
N ILE A 111 27.71 -6.09 5.66
CA ILE A 111 28.45 -7.37 5.73
C ILE A 111 29.94 -7.15 5.48
N GLU A 112 30.32 -6.31 4.51
CA GLU A 112 31.71 -6.02 4.23
C GLU A 112 32.38 -5.30 5.40
N GLU A 113 31.72 -4.30 5.98
CA GLU A 113 32.21 -3.59 7.15
C GLU A 113 32.35 -4.52 8.36
N ALA A 114 31.36 -5.39 8.62
CA ALA A 114 31.44 -6.39 9.68
C ALA A 114 32.60 -7.38 9.47
N LYS A 115 32.91 -7.74 8.22
CA LYS A 115 34.10 -8.57 7.90
C LYS A 115 35.39 -7.83 8.22
N ARG A 116 35.52 -6.57 7.81
CA ARG A 116 36.70 -5.74 8.11
C ARG A 116 36.91 -5.57 9.61
N GLN A 117 35.85 -5.29 10.37
CA GLN A 117 35.92 -5.18 11.84
C GLN A 117 36.33 -6.49 12.51
N LYS A 118 35.82 -7.64 12.04
CA LYS A 118 36.22 -8.96 12.54
C LYS A 118 37.69 -9.26 12.25
N GLU A 119 38.16 -8.94 11.05
CA GLU A 119 39.56 -9.14 10.68
C GLU A 119 40.49 -8.26 11.53
N GLU A 120 40.14 -6.99 11.71
CA GLU A 120 40.88 -6.06 12.56
C GLU A 120 40.92 -6.52 14.03
N THR A 121 39.78 -6.95 14.56
CA THR A 121 39.70 -7.52 15.91
C THR A 121 40.58 -8.77 16.05
N LYS A 122 40.67 -9.59 15.00
CA LYS A 122 41.52 -10.78 14.99
C LYS A 122 43.01 -10.39 14.99
N ARG A 123 43.41 -9.41 14.18
CA ARG A 123 44.78 -8.89 14.14
C ARG A 123 45.20 -8.32 15.50
N GLN A 124 44.36 -7.50 16.12
CA GLN A 124 44.61 -6.93 17.44
C GLN A 124 44.75 -8.02 18.52
N LYS A 125 43.91 -9.07 18.47
CA LYS A 125 44.05 -10.22 19.37
C LYS A 125 45.36 -10.96 19.15
N GLU A 126 45.75 -11.19 17.90
CA GLU A 126 47.02 -11.85 17.57
C GLU A 126 48.22 -11.02 18.05
N GLU A 127 48.22 -9.70 17.83
CA GLU A 127 49.26 -8.80 18.34
C GLU A 127 49.34 -8.83 19.86
N PHE A 128 48.20 -8.71 20.55
CA PHE A 128 48.13 -8.79 22.01
C PHE A 128 48.67 -10.13 22.54
N THR A 129 48.36 -11.25 21.86
CA THR A 129 48.91 -12.55 22.26
C THR A 129 50.43 -12.61 22.07
N ARG A 130 50.96 -12.07 20.97
CA ARG A 130 52.41 -12.02 20.70
C ARG A 130 53.14 -11.15 21.71
N GLU A 131 52.59 -9.99 22.06
CA GLU A 131 53.17 -9.12 23.08
C GLU A 131 53.19 -9.80 24.46
N ARG A 132 52.09 -10.48 24.82
CA ARG A 132 52.02 -11.23 26.08
C ARG A 132 53.03 -12.38 26.13
N GLU A 133 53.25 -13.07 25.02
CA GLU A 133 54.28 -14.12 24.91
C GLU A 133 55.69 -13.54 25.05
N LYS A 134 56.00 -12.44 24.36
CA LYS A 134 57.29 -11.75 24.51
C LYS A 134 57.53 -11.26 25.94
N ALA A 135 56.52 -10.70 26.59
CA ALA A 135 56.62 -10.25 27.98
C ALA A 135 56.91 -11.43 28.93
N LYS A 136 56.28 -12.59 28.72
CA LYS A 136 56.56 -13.80 29.49
C LYS A 136 57.99 -14.30 29.27
N GLN A 137 58.46 -14.33 28.02
CA GLN A 137 59.83 -14.73 27.70
C GLN A 137 60.87 -13.81 28.34
N ALA A 138 60.68 -12.49 28.23
CA ALA A 138 61.56 -11.52 28.87
C ALA A 138 61.56 -11.65 30.40
N GLN A 139 60.39 -11.87 31.01
CA GLN A 139 60.29 -12.11 32.46
C GLN A 139 61.02 -13.41 32.87
N GLU A 140 60.92 -14.47 32.07
CA GLU A 140 61.64 -15.72 32.33
C GLU A 140 63.16 -15.55 32.17
N GLU A 141 63.63 -14.81 31.17
CA GLU A 141 65.05 -14.50 31.00
C GLU A 141 65.61 -13.68 32.17
N VAL A 142 64.89 -12.64 32.61
CA VAL A 142 65.26 -11.86 33.80
C VAL A 142 65.31 -12.75 35.05
N ARG A 143 64.34 -13.66 35.20
CA ARG A 143 64.33 -14.61 36.33
C ARG A 143 65.56 -15.54 36.30
N ARG A 144 65.89 -16.08 35.13
CA ARG A 144 67.10 -16.93 34.95
C ARG A 144 68.38 -16.16 35.24
N GLN A 145 68.50 -14.91 34.78
CA GLN A 145 69.65 -14.07 35.09
C GLN A 145 69.79 -13.80 36.59
N ALA A 146 68.67 -13.47 37.27
CA ALA A 146 68.67 -13.26 38.71
C ALA A 146 69.04 -14.55 39.48
N GLU A 147 68.55 -15.71 39.07
CA GLU A 147 68.93 -17.02 39.64
C GLU A 147 70.44 -17.29 39.47
N GLN A 148 71.00 -17.03 38.27
CA GLN A 148 72.44 -17.16 38.02
C GLN A 148 73.29 -16.18 38.83
N GLU A 149 72.86 -14.93 38.98
CA GLU A 149 73.56 -13.95 39.82
C GLU A 149 73.51 -14.33 41.30
N GLN A 150 72.36 -14.79 41.79
CA GLN A 150 72.24 -15.31 43.16
C GLN A 150 73.20 -16.48 43.39
N GLU A 151 73.26 -17.44 42.47
CA GLU A 151 74.17 -18.57 42.57
C GLU A 151 75.64 -18.13 42.55
N ARG A 152 75.99 -17.17 41.68
CA ARG A 152 77.34 -16.59 41.62
C ARG A 152 77.72 -15.88 42.93
N LEU A 153 76.80 -15.12 43.52
CA LEU A 153 77.02 -14.45 44.81
C LEU A 153 77.18 -15.46 45.95
N LEU A 154 76.35 -16.51 45.99
CA LEU A 154 76.46 -17.60 46.96
C LEU A 154 77.81 -18.34 46.84
N ALA A 155 78.29 -18.57 45.62
CA ALA A 155 79.59 -19.19 45.39
C ALA A 155 80.75 -18.31 45.91
N LEU A 156 80.69 -16.99 45.69
CA LEU A 156 81.67 -16.04 46.22
C LEU A 156 81.69 -16.01 47.75
N LEU A 157 80.50 -16.03 48.40
CA LEU A 157 80.38 -16.08 49.86
C LEU A 157 81.00 -17.36 50.44
N ARG A 158 80.75 -18.53 49.83
CA ARG A 158 81.42 -19.78 50.22
C ARG A 158 82.94 -19.69 50.09
N GLN A 159 83.44 -19.06 49.03
CA GLN A 159 84.89 -18.90 48.81
C GLN A 159 85.53 -17.96 49.85
N ALA A 160 84.79 -16.99 50.37
CA ALA A 160 85.19 -16.10 51.46
C ALA A 160 85.07 -16.74 52.87
N GLY A 161 84.63 -18.00 52.98
CA GLY A 161 84.50 -18.73 54.25
C GLY A 161 83.26 -18.37 55.07
N ILE A 162 82.29 -17.65 54.49
CA ILE A 162 81.01 -17.32 55.14
C ILE A 162 79.99 -18.31 54.59
N ASP A 163 79.54 -19.26 55.41
CA ASP A 163 78.57 -20.28 54.99
C ASP A 163 77.14 -19.80 55.26
N PRO A 164 76.36 -19.42 54.24
CA PRO A 164 75.04 -18.80 54.43
C PRO A 164 73.97 -19.76 54.98
N ASN A 165 74.28 -21.05 55.16
CA ASN A 165 73.40 -22.06 55.74
C ASN A 165 73.67 -22.35 57.23
N GLN A 166 74.57 -21.61 57.90
CA GLN A 166 74.75 -21.70 59.35
C GLN A 166 73.80 -20.76 60.11
N GLN A 167 72.52 -21.14 60.17
CA GLN A 167 71.57 -20.72 61.20
C GLN A 167 70.73 -21.93 61.64
#